data_AF-A0A6J1AYK7-F1
#
_entry.id   AF-A0A6J1AYK7-F1
#
_cell.length_a   1.000
_cell.length_b   1.000
_cell.length_c   1.000
_cell.angle_alpha   90.00
_cell.angle_beta   90.00
_cell.angle_gamma   90.00
#
_symmetry.space_group_name_H-M   'P 1'
#
loop_
_entity.id
_entity.type
_entity.pdbx_description
1 polymer ?
#
loop_
_entity_poly.entity_id
_entity_poly.type
_entity_poly.pdbx_seq_one_letter_code
_entity_poly.pdbx_strand_id
1 'polypeptide(L)'
;MMTDRLAFIFVRPSSEVNCDDVPFATLMDILTCRKVRKKFRCVVRFVAAIPWRVEDFCSPRGTYRVRFTVEDPTARIHAFAYAEDGEKFFDGYLSADVLSSKLNKLLGVAISVDGKEIKDAARNPPWVQCCLISHYLKCCKICDTKLVGQQV
;
A
#
# COMPACT_ATOMS: atom_id res chain seq x y z
N MET A 1 5.97 5.66 38.61
CA MET A 1 4.83 6.07 37.75
C MET A 1 4.90 5.18 36.51
N MET A 2 4.43 3.92 36.59
CA MET A 2 3.06 3.47 36.28
C MET A 2 2.65 3.85 34.84
N THR A 3 2.86 2.89 33.92
CA THR A 3 1.83 2.23 33.07
C THR A 3 1.36 3.13 31.92
N ASP A 4 1.62 2.79 30.66
CA ASP A 4 0.81 1.79 29.98
C ASP A 4 1.57 0.88 29.00
N ARG A 5 1.28 -0.40 29.18
CA ARG A 5 1.44 -1.45 28.18
C ARG A 5 0.32 -1.29 27.15
N LEU A 6 0.57 -0.62 26.05
CA LEU A 6 -0.11 -0.96 24.80
C LEU A 6 0.82 -1.83 24.00
N ALA A 7 0.61 -3.14 24.11
CA ALA A 7 1.13 -4.12 23.21
C ALA A 7 0.59 -3.81 21.81
N PHE A 8 1.28 -2.93 21.08
CA PHE A 8 1.22 -2.93 19.63
C PHE A 8 1.79 -4.28 19.21
N ILE A 9 0.89 -5.21 18.92
CA ILE A 9 1.22 -6.46 18.24
C ILE A 9 1.83 -6.04 16.92
N PHE A 10 3.16 -5.94 16.89
CA PHE A 10 3.97 -5.70 15.71
C PHE A 10 3.90 -7.00 14.89
N VAL A 11 2.78 -7.20 14.19
CA VAL A 11 2.76 -8.08 13.02
C VAL A 11 3.85 -7.50 12.11
N ARG A 12 4.90 -8.29 11.85
CA ARG A 12 6.05 -7.88 11.02
C ARG A 12 5.56 -7.07 9.82
N PRO A 13 6.14 -5.89 9.53
CA PRO A 13 5.58 -5.04 8.51
C PRO A 13 5.73 -5.73 7.15
N SER A 14 4.61 -5.90 6.44
CA SER A 14 4.56 -6.38 5.06
C SER A 14 5.07 -5.34 4.04
N SER A 15 5.65 -4.25 4.55
CA SER A 15 6.26 -3.18 3.78
C SER A 15 7.46 -2.60 4.52
N GLU A 16 8.54 -2.35 3.80
CA GLU A 16 9.65 -1.52 4.27
C GLU A 16 9.35 -0.06 3.87
N VAL A 17 9.49 0.87 4.80
CA VAL A 17 9.25 2.30 4.54
C VAL A 17 10.49 3.08 4.94
N ASN A 18 11.09 3.78 3.98
CA ASN A 18 12.30 4.58 4.18
C ASN A 18 11.94 6.05 4.42
N CYS A 19 11.18 6.32 5.48
CA CYS A 19 10.69 7.65 5.82
C CYS A 19 10.63 7.87 7.33
N ASP A 20 11.70 7.49 8.03
CA ASP A 20 11.71 7.45 9.49
C ASP A 20 11.63 8.83 10.16
N ASP A 21 12.07 9.88 9.48
CA ASP A 21 12.04 11.25 9.99
C ASP A 21 10.66 11.93 9.86
N VAL A 22 9.68 11.27 9.24
CA VAL A 22 8.33 11.83 9.01
C VAL A 22 7.36 11.31 10.08
N PRO A 23 6.66 12.20 10.82
CA PRO A 23 5.73 11.78 11.86
C PRO A 23 4.53 11.04 11.26
N PHE A 24 3.93 10.18 12.09
CA PHE A 24 2.68 9.52 11.73
C PHE A 24 1.55 10.53 11.54
N ALA A 25 0.73 10.28 10.52
CA ALA A 25 -0.45 11.08 10.20
C ALA A 25 -1.58 10.16 9.73
N THR A 26 -2.81 10.68 9.80
CA THR A 26 -4.01 10.01 9.29
C THR A 26 -4.29 10.42 7.84
N LEU A 27 -5.10 9.66 7.13
CA LEU A 27 -5.56 10.02 5.79
C LEU A 27 -6.39 11.31 5.80
N MET A 28 -7.12 11.59 6.88
CA MET A 28 -7.82 12.86 7.06
C MET A 28 -6.85 14.06 7.19
N ASP A 29 -5.71 13.88 7.86
CA ASP A 29 -4.66 14.92 7.91
C ASP A 29 -4.12 15.23 6.52
N ILE A 30 -3.96 14.21 5.66
CA ILE A 30 -3.55 14.40 4.28
C ILE A 30 -4.61 15.19 3.50
N LEU A 31 -5.89 14.80 3.60
CA LEU A 31 -7.00 15.43 2.89
C LEU A 31 -7.22 16.90 3.28
N THR A 32 -6.94 17.25 4.54
CA THR A 32 -7.06 18.61 5.06
C THR A 32 -5.78 19.43 4.87
N CYS A 33 -4.67 18.79 4.49
CA CYS A 33 -3.41 19.49 4.25
C CYS A 33 -3.47 20.31 2.96
N ARG A 34 -3.20 21.62 3.07
CA ARG A 34 -3.11 22.53 1.92
C ARG A 34 -1.72 22.57 1.28
N LYS A 35 -0.71 21.95 1.90
CA LYS A 35 0.66 21.92 1.37
C LYS A 35 0.76 20.82 0.32
N VAL A 36 1.30 21.17 -0.85
CA VAL A 36 1.57 20.19 -1.91
C VAL A 36 2.97 19.62 -1.72
N ARG A 37 3.18 18.36 -2.13
CA ARG A 37 4.44 17.62 -2.00
C ARG A 37 4.91 17.39 -0.56
N LYS A 38 4.02 17.50 0.42
CA LYS A 38 4.31 17.07 1.79
C LYS A 38 4.20 15.55 1.88
N LYS A 39 5.22 14.91 2.49
CA LYS A 39 5.26 13.49 2.81
C LYS A 39 4.57 13.22 4.15
N PHE A 40 3.95 12.05 4.26
CA PHE A 40 3.21 11.58 5.43
C PHE A 40 3.47 10.09 5.61
N ARG A 41 3.69 9.66 6.84
CA ARG A 41 3.79 8.25 7.21
C ARG A 41 2.45 7.82 7.78
N CYS A 42 1.79 6.84 7.16
CA CYS A 42 0.44 6.40 7.56
C CYS A 42 0.42 4.90 7.81
N VAL A 43 -0.52 4.45 8.64
CA VAL A 43 -0.88 3.04 8.79
C VAL A 43 -2.23 2.84 8.11
N VAL A 44 -2.25 2.12 6.99
CA VAL A 44 -3.42 2.01 6.10
C VAL A 44 -3.68 0.56 5.71
N ARG A 45 -4.88 0.29 5.20
CA ARG A 45 -5.21 -0.94 4.47
C ARG A 45 -5.38 -0.64 3.00
N PHE A 46 -4.93 -1.54 2.15
CA PHE A 46 -5.17 -1.48 0.71
C PHE A 46 -6.41 -2.30 0.39
N VAL A 47 -7.48 -1.64 -0.05
CA VAL A 47 -8.78 -2.31 -0.26
C VAL A 47 -9.08 -2.61 -1.71
N ALA A 48 -8.47 -1.90 -2.65
CA ALA A 48 -8.61 -2.16 -4.08
C ALA A 48 -7.40 -1.65 -4.87
N ALA A 49 -7.20 -2.22 -6.07
CA ALA A 49 -6.23 -1.78 -7.05
C ALA A 49 -6.89 -1.66 -8.42
N ILE A 50 -6.53 -0.63 -9.17
CA ILE A 50 -6.97 -0.39 -10.55
C ILE A 50 -5.72 -0.09 -11.40
N PRO A 51 -5.49 -0.83 -12.50
CA PRO A 51 -6.29 -1.96 -12.98
C PRO A 51 -6.28 -3.14 -12.00
N TRP A 52 -7.22 -4.07 -12.12
CA TRP A 52 -7.32 -5.23 -11.22
C TRP A 52 -6.45 -6.41 -11.64
N ARG A 53 -6.00 -6.43 -12.90
CA ARG A 53 -5.07 -7.43 -13.44
C ARG A 53 -3.66 -6.88 -13.40
N VAL A 54 -2.71 -7.69 -12.93
CA VAL A 54 -1.32 -7.25 -12.82
C VAL A 54 -0.66 -7.07 -14.19
N GLU A 55 -1.12 -7.80 -15.20
CA GLU A 55 -0.66 -7.64 -16.58
C GLU A 55 -0.88 -6.21 -17.12
N ASP A 56 -1.89 -5.51 -16.60
CA ASP A 56 -2.26 -4.17 -17.04
C ASP A 56 -1.59 -3.05 -16.21
N PHE A 57 -0.83 -3.41 -15.16
CA PHE A 57 -0.20 -2.46 -14.24
C PHE A 57 0.79 -1.54 -14.95
N CYS A 58 1.45 -2.05 -15.99
CA CYS A 58 2.36 -1.29 -16.82
C CYS A 58 1.65 -0.76 -18.06
N SER A 59 2.02 0.46 -18.46
CA SER A 59 1.72 0.95 -19.81
C SER A 59 2.51 0.12 -20.86
N PRO A 60 2.14 0.19 -22.15
CA PRO A 60 2.91 -0.46 -23.21
C PRO A 60 4.39 -0.05 -23.26
N ARG A 61 4.74 1.11 -22.67
CA ARG A 61 6.12 1.62 -22.56
C ARG A 61 6.85 1.11 -21.31
N GLY A 62 6.25 0.19 -20.55
CA GLY A 62 6.80 -0.37 -19.32
C GLY A 62 6.54 0.47 -18.06
N THR A 63 5.93 1.66 -18.15
CA THR A 63 5.74 2.52 -16.97
C THR A 63 4.56 2.04 -16.09
N TYR A 64 4.81 1.80 -14.79
CA TYR A 64 3.75 1.50 -13.81
C TYR A 64 2.70 2.61 -13.71
N ARG A 65 1.43 2.23 -13.62
CA ARG A 65 0.25 3.12 -13.56
C ARG A 65 -0.88 2.55 -12.71
N VAL A 66 -0.59 2.25 -11.45
CA VAL A 66 -1.55 1.61 -10.55
C VAL A 66 -2.18 2.64 -9.62
N ARG A 67 -3.52 2.64 -9.53
CA ARG A 67 -4.31 3.39 -8.56
C ARG A 67 -4.81 2.44 -7.48
N PHE A 68 -4.31 2.63 -6.27
CA PHE A 68 -4.81 1.96 -5.08
C PHE A 68 -5.92 2.76 -4.42
N THR A 69 -6.87 2.05 -3.82
CA THR A 69 -7.76 2.60 -2.82
C THR A 69 -7.21 2.20 -1.47
N VAL A 70 -6.88 3.18 -0.65
CA VAL A 70 -6.31 3.00 0.68
C VAL A 70 -7.24 3.61 1.72
N GLU A 71 -7.30 3.00 2.90
CA GLU A 71 -8.14 3.48 3.99
C GLU A 71 -7.45 3.37 5.34
N ASP A 72 -7.90 4.22 6.24
CA ASP A 72 -7.65 4.15 7.67
C ASP A 72 -8.98 4.46 8.41
N PRO A 73 -9.03 4.48 9.74
CA PRO A 73 -10.26 4.79 10.47
C PRO A 73 -10.84 6.20 10.19
N THR A 74 -10.08 7.09 9.56
CA THR A 74 -10.45 8.50 9.38
C THR A 74 -10.93 8.82 7.98
N ALA A 75 -10.44 8.13 6.95
CA ALA A 75 -10.82 8.37 5.56
C ALA A 75 -10.48 7.19 4.64
N ARG A 76 -11.00 7.28 3.41
CA ARG A 76 -10.64 6.41 2.28
C ARG A 76 -10.26 7.29 1.10
N ILE A 77 -9.07 7.08 0.53
CA ILE A 77 -8.52 7.90 -0.56
C ILE A 77 -7.92 7.05 -1.68
N HIS A 78 -7.61 7.71 -2.80
CA HIS A 78 -6.84 7.10 -3.88
C HIS A 78 -5.37 7.50 -3.81
N ALA A 79 -4.49 6.50 -3.93
CA ALA A 79 -3.05 6.67 -3.98
C ALA A 79 -2.47 6.01 -5.23
N PHE A 80 -1.56 6.68 -5.92
CA PHE A 80 -0.96 6.18 -7.15
C PHE A 80 0.45 5.63 -6.92
N ALA A 81 0.69 4.41 -7.41
CA ALA A 81 2.02 3.87 -7.66
C ALA A 81 2.33 4.08 -9.15
N TYR A 82 3.13 5.09 -9.47
CA TYR A 82 3.33 5.57 -10.84
C TYR A 82 4.82 5.72 -11.15
N ALA A 83 5.23 5.28 -12.34
CA ALA A 83 6.62 5.36 -12.82
C ALA A 83 7.61 4.80 -11.78
N GLU A 84 8.69 5.53 -11.48
CA GLU A 84 9.75 5.12 -10.54
C GLU A 84 9.23 4.79 -9.14
N ASP A 85 8.20 5.51 -8.67
CA ASP A 85 7.59 5.22 -7.37
C ASP A 85 6.88 3.86 -7.37
N GLY A 86 6.26 3.49 -8.50
CA GLY A 86 5.66 2.16 -8.68
C GLY A 86 6.72 1.07 -8.76
N GLU A 87 7.81 1.32 -9.48
CA GLU A 87 8.93 0.39 -9.55
C GLU A 87 9.55 0.12 -8.17
N LYS A 88 9.81 1.18 -7.38
CA LYS A 88 10.27 1.04 -5.99
C LYS A 88 9.27 0.29 -5.12
N PHE A 89 7.97 0.57 -5.28
CA PHE A 89 6.91 -0.07 -4.51
C PHE A 89 6.82 -1.57 -4.75
N PHE A 90 6.92 -2.00 -6.01
CA PHE A 90 6.85 -3.42 -6.36
C PHE A 90 8.19 -4.16 -6.25
N ASP A 91 9.29 -3.44 -6.02
CA ASP A 91 10.65 -3.95 -6.03
C ASP A 91 11.11 -4.38 -7.43
N GLY A 92 10.90 -3.49 -8.41
CA GLY A 92 11.26 -3.67 -9.81
C GLY A 92 10.12 -4.19 -10.68
N TYR A 93 10.49 -4.78 -11.82
CA TYR A 93 9.58 -5.46 -12.75
C TYR A 93 9.58 -6.96 -12.45
N LEU A 94 8.55 -7.40 -11.74
CA LEU A 94 8.38 -8.80 -11.34
C LEU A 94 7.55 -9.57 -12.37
N SER A 95 7.64 -10.90 -12.34
CA SER A 95 6.72 -11.73 -13.12
C SER A 95 5.27 -11.54 -12.64
N ALA A 96 4.31 -11.77 -13.53
CA ALA A 96 2.88 -11.63 -13.23
C ALA A 96 2.47 -12.48 -12.01
N ASP A 97 3.02 -13.68 -11.86
CA ASP A 97 2.70 -14.57 -10.73
C ASP A 97 3.19 -14.00 -9.39
N VAL A 98 4.43 -13.50 -9.35
CA VAL A 98 5.00 -12.91 -8.12
C VAL A 98 4.27 -11.62 -7.77
N LEU A 99 3.96 -10.80 -8.76
CA LEU A 99 3.23 -9.54 -8.58
C LEU A 99 1.79 -9.79 -8.11
N SER A 100 1.10 -10.78 -8.70
CA SER A 100 -0.24 -11.22 -8.27
C SER A 100 -0.23 -11.73 -6.83
N SER A 101 0.77 -12.54 -6.46
CA SER A 101 0.92 -13.04 -5.10
C SER A 101 1.12 -11.91 -4.10
N LYS A 102 2.01 -10.94 -4.39
CA LYS A 102 2.21 -9.74 -3.56
C LYS A 102 0.92 -8.92 -3.44
N LEU A 103 0.21 -8.70 -4.56
CA LEU A 103 -1.04 -7.94 -4.59
C LEU A 103 -2.14 -8.62 -3.77
N ASN A 104 -2.32 -9.93 -3.92
CA ASN A 104 -3.32 -10.70 -3.19
C ASN A 104 -3.08 -10.66 -1.69
N LYS A 105 -1.82 -10.78 -1.24
CA LYS A 105 -1.45 -10.59 0.17
C LYS A 105 -1.78 -9.18 0.65
N LEU A 106 -1.45 -8.16 -0.14
CA LEU A 106 -1.71 -6.76 0.19
C LEU A 106 -3.21 -6.45 0.30
N LEU A 107 -4.02 -7.04 -0.58
CA LEU A 107 -5.48 -6.88 -0.59
C LEU A 107 -6.21 -7.84 0.37
N GLY A 108 -5.47 -8.70 1.08
CA GLY A 108 -6.03 -9.68 2.00
C GLY A 108 -6.95 -10.70 1.34
N VAL A 109 -6.64 -11.09 0.10
CA VAL A 109 -7.37 -12.12 -0.64
C VAL A 109 -7.08 -13.48 -0.01
N ALA A 110 -8.14 -14.24 0.31
CA ALA A 110 -7.98 -15.59 0.83
C ALA A 110 -7.54 -16.54 -0.28
N ILE A 111 -6.44 -17.25 -0.05
CA ILE A 111 -5.84 -18.19 -1.00
C ILE A 111 -5.96 -19.60 -0.40
N SER A 112 -6.37 -20.57 -1.20
CA SER A 112 -6.42 -21.99 -0.83
C SER A 112 -5.01 -22.60 -0.73
N VAL A 113 -4.93 -23.82 -0.19
CA VAL A 113 -3.68 -24.60 -0.12
C VAL A 113 -3.03 -24.78 -1.50
N ASP A 114 -3.85 -24.85 -2.56
CA ASP A 114 -3.41 -25.00 -3.95
C ASP A 114 -3.02 -23.66 -4.61
N GLY A 115 -2.95 -22.56 -3.86
CA GLY A 115 -2.57 -21.24 -4.38
C GLY A 115 -3.67 -20.52 -5.17
N LYS A 116 -4.92 -21.01 -5.13
CA LYS A 116 -6.06 -20.40 -5.85
C LYS A 116 -6.87 -19.49 -4.94
N GLU A 117 -7.37 -18.37 -5.47
CA GLU A 117 -8.31 -17.50 -4.74
C GLU A 117 -9.57 -18.29 -4.34
N ILE A 118 -9.91 -18.23 -3.06
CA ILE A 118 -11.16 -18.78 -2.55
C ILE A 118 -12.27 -17.80 -2.90
N LYS A 119 -13.10 -18.17 -3.88
CA LYS A 119 -14.25 -17.35 -4.30
C LYS A 119 -15.18 -17.11 -3.10
N ASP A 120 -15.72 -15.90 -3.03
CA ASP A 120 -16.67 -15.43 -2.00
C ASP A 120 -16.14 -15.36 -0.55
N ALA A 121 -14.84 -15.63 -0.34
CA ALA A 121 -14.22 -15.36 0.95
C ALA A 121 -14.10 -13.85 1.20
N ALA A 122 -14.44 -13.42 2.42
CA ALA A 122 -14.26 -12.04 2.83
C ALA A 122 -12.77 -11.66 2.79
N ARG A 123 -12.44 -10.55 2.13
CA ARG A 123 -11.08 -9.99 2.15
C ARG A 123 -10.78 -9.42 3.53
N ASN A 124 -9.56 -9.64 4.00
CA ASN A 124 -9.06 -9.07 5.25
C ASN A 124 -7.68 -8.42 5.03
N PRO A 125 -7.62 -7.24 4.38
CA PRO A 125 -6.35 -6.61 4.07
C PRO A 125 -5.58 -6.24 5.35
N PRO A 126 -4.27 -6.53 5.40
CA PRO A 126 -3.44 -6.21 6.56
C PRO A 126 -3.30 -4.69 6.73
N TRP A 127 -3.10 -4.25 7.98
CA TRP A 127 -2.62 -2.91 8.25
C TRP A 127 -1.14 -2.82 7.88
N VAL A 128 -0.80 -1.90 7.00
CA VAL A 128 0.57 -1.72 6.52
C VAL A 128 0.99 -0.28 6.70
N GLN A 129 2.28 -0.09 6.98
CA GLN A 129 2.85 1.23 6.95
C GLN A 129 3.10 1.65 5.50
N CYS A 130 2.72 2.87 5.16
CA CYS A 130 2.90 3.42 3.83
C CYS A 130 3.27 4.90 3.94
N CYS A 131 4.25 5.32 3.14
CA CYS A 131 4.55 6.73 2.97
C CYS A 131 3.79 7.26 1.75
N LEU A 132 3.07 8.36 1.97
CA LEU A 132 2.25 9.04 0.99
C LEU A 132 2.75 10.46 0.79
N ILE A 133 2.82 10.91 -0.46
CA ILE A 133 3.07 12.30 -0.81
C ILE A 133 1.80 12.93 -1.36
N SER A 134 1.40 14.03 -0.74
CA SER A 134 0.29 14.87 -1.22
C SER A 134 0.64 15.48 -2.59
N HIS A 135 -0.26 15.37 -3.56
CA HIS A 135 -0.12 15.96 -4.88
C HIS A 135 -1.30 16.90 -5.18
N TYR A 136 -1.17 17.72 -6.22
CA TYR A 136 -2.24 18.58 -6.71
C TYR A 136 -3.53 17.76 -6.95
N LEU A 137 -4.70 18.38 -6.69
CA LEU A 137 -6.04 17.81 -6.85
C LEU A 137 -6.44 16.70 -5.85
N LYS A 138 -5.90 16.70 -4.63
CA LYS A 138 -6.14 15.67 -3.60
C LYS A 138 -5.74 14.25 -4.02
N CYS A 139 -4.94 14.13 -5.09
CA CYS A 139 -4.32 12.88 -5.46
C CYS A 139 -3.12 12.65 -4.54
N CYS A 140 -2.97 11.43 -4.03
CA CYS A 140 -1.77 11.03 -3.29
C CYS A 140 -0.93 10.10 -4.15
N LYS A 141 0.39 10.11 -3.96
CA LYS A 141 1.28 9.09 -4.52
C LYS A 141 1.90 8.29 -3.41
N ILE A 142 2.09 7.01 -3.64
CA ILE A 142 2.91 6.17 -2.78
C ILE A 142 4.36 6.54 -3.05
N CYS A 143 5.16 6.73 -2.00
CA CYS A 143 6.58 6.99 -2.11
C CYS A 143 7.32 6.25 -0.99
N ASP A 144 8.64 6.07 -1.14
CA ASP A 144 9.54 5.52 -0.11
C ASP A 144 9.00 4.27 0.61
N THR A 145 8.20 3.46 -0.07
CA THR A 145 7.53 2.27 0.45
C THR A 145 7.85 1.15 -0.50
N LYS A 146 8.30 0.00 0.01
CA LYS A 146 8.57 -1.22 -0.73
C LYS A 146 7.71 -2.35 -0.17
N LEU A 147 7.02 -3.09 -1.04
CA LEU A 147 6.29 -4.29 -0.64
C LEU A 147 7.27 -5.43 -0.36
N VAL A 148 7.34 -5.83 0.90
CA VAL A 148 8.14 -6.96 1.35
C VAL A 148 7.20 -8.17 1.43
N GLY A 149 7.41 -9.15 0.55
CA GLY A 149 6.79 -10.44 0.74
C GLY A 149 7.47 -11.13 1.92
N GLN A 150 6.71 -11.76 2.83
CA GLN A 150 7.31 -12.80 3.66
C GLN A 150 7.90 -13.86 2.71
N GLN A 151 9.22 -13.99 2.76
CA GLN A 151 9.92 -15.17 2.26
C GLN A 151 9.45 -16.33 3.15
N VAL A 152 8.86 -17.34 2.53
CA VAL A 152 8.56 -18.62 3.20
C VAL A 152 9.88 -19.28 3.56
#